data_AF-A0A2V5YT14-F1
#
_entry.id   AF-A0A2V5YT14-F1
#
_cell.length_a   1.000
_cell.length_b   1.000
_cell.length_c   1.000
_cell.angle_alpha   90.00
_cell.angle_beta   90.00
_cell.angle_gamma   90.00
#
_symmetry.space_group_name_H-M   'P 1'
#
loop_
_entity.id
_entity.type
_entity.pdbx_description
1 polymer ?
#
loop_
_entity_poly.entity_id
_entity_poly.type
_entity_poly.pdbx_seq_one_letter_code
_entity_poly.pdbx_strand_id
1 'polypeptide(L)' 'MRKELNASWEWQPGCFDRLLRSDESLHEKWLYIQENPVRAGFVQEWKDWPYRFEFNDEQ' A
#
# COMPACT_ATOMS: atom_id res chain seq x y z
N MET A 1 -18.12 5.47 14.45
CA MET A 1 -19.16 4.90 13.57
C MET A 1 -18.56 4.77 12.18
N ARG A 2 -18.47 3.57 11.59
CA ARG A 2 -17.98 3.42 10.20
C ARG A 2 -19.02 4.04 9.28
N LYS A 3 -18.61 4.93 8.37
CA LYS A 3 -19.48 5.38 7.28
C LYS A 3 -19.69 4.19 6.36
N GLU A 4 -20.95 3.85 6.09
CA GLU A 4 -21.25 2.90 5.02
C GLU A 4 -20.97 3.60 3.68
N LEU A 5 -19.98 3.08 2.97
CA LEU A 5 -19.71 3.46 1.60
C LEU A 5 -20.64 2.60 0.73
N ASN A 6 -21.47 3.23 -0.10
CA ASN A 6 -22.23 2.52 -1.16
C ASN A 6 -21.27 2.04 -2.25
N ALA A 7 -20.40 1.10 -1.90
CA ALA A 7 -19.42 0.53 -2.80
C ALA A 7 -20.07 -0.51 -3.71
N SER A 8 -19.76 -0.45 -5.00
CA SER A 8 -20.13 -1.49 -5.97
C SER A 8 -19.19 -2.70 -5.95
N TRP A 9 -18.15 -2.65 -5.13
CA TRP A 9 -17.16 -3.70 -4.95
C TRP A 9 -17.33 -4.35 -3.57
N GLU A 10 -16.94 -5.62 -3.48
CA GLU A 10 -16.92 -6.38 -2.24
C GLU A 10 -15.49 -6.77 -1.86
N TRP A 11 -15.27 -7.03 -0.57
CA TRP A 11 -14.00 -7.57 -0.10
C TRP A 11 -13.85 -9.01 -0.59
N GLN A 12 -12.69 -9.33 -1.15
CA GLN A 12 -12.34 -10.72 -1.42
C GLN A 12 -12.20 -11.50 -0.10
N PRO A 13 -12.82 -12.68 0.05
CA PRO A 13 -12.65 -13.51 1.24
C PRO A 13 -11.19 -13.94 1.45
N GLY A 14 -10.72 -13.85 2.69
CA GLY A 14 -9.35 -14.20 3.10
C GLY A 14 -8.42 -12.99 3.15
N CYS A 15 -7.15 -13.25 3.46
CA CYS A 15 -6.09 -12.26 3.45
C CYS A 15 -4.74 -12.92 3.16
N PHE A 16 -3.75 -12.11 2.78
CA PHE A 16 -2.36 -12.52 2.67
C PHE A 16 -1.54 -11.84 3.77
N ASP A 17 -1.17 -12.58 4.79
CA ASP A 17 -0.31 -12.10 5.88
C ASP A 17 1.13 -12.60 5.72
N ARG A 18 2.09 -11.75 6.08
CA ARG A 18 3.51 -12.13 6.16
C ARG A 18 4.14 -11.46 7.38
N LEU A 19 4.64 -12.28 8.30
CA LEU A 19 5.41 -11.82 9.46
C LEU A 19 6.76 -11.25 9.01
N LEU A 20 7.04 -10.02 9.41
CA LEU A 20 8.34 -9.37 9.24
C LEU A 20 9.19 -9.71 10.47
N ARG A 21 10.37 -10.31 10.25
CA ARG A 21 11.22 -10.84 11.33
C ARG A 21 12.51 -10.04 11.55
N SER A 22 12.78 -9.04 10.73
CA SER A 22 13.94 -8.16 10.81
C SER A 22 13.68 -6.85 10.07
N ASP A 23 14.49 -5.83 10.35
CA ASP A 23 14.40 -4.51 9.72
C ASP A 23 14.73 -4.54 8.22
N GLU A 24 15.69 -5.38 7.81
CA GLU A 24 16.00 -5.63 6.40
C GLU A 24 14.75 -6.13 5.65
N SER A 25 14.01 -7.07 6.25
CA SER A 25 12.75 -7.55 5.69
C SER A 25 11.66 -6.47 5.67
N LEU A 26 11.71 -5.45 6.53
CA LEU A 26 10.75 -4.35 6.51
C LEU A 26 11.06 -3.40 5.36
N HIS A 27 12.33 -3.03 5.17
CA HIS A 27 12.75 -2.13 4.09
C HIS A 27 12.40 -2.68 2.71
N GLU A 28 12.68 -3.96 2.45
CA GLU A 28 12.33 -4.60 1.17
C GLU A 28 10.82 -4.57 0.89
N LYS A 29 10.00 -4.74 1.94
CA LYS A 29 8.54 -4.72 1.81
C LYS A 29 8.01 -3.32 1.60
N TRP A 30 8.65 -2.34 2.22
CA TRP A 30 8.36 -0.94 1.98
C TRP A 30 8.58 -0.59 0.50
N LEU A 31 9.74 -0.95 -0.06
CA LEU A 31 10.02 -0.76 -1.49
C LEU A 31 9.01 -1.50 -2.38
N TYR A 32 8.65 -2.73 -2.03
CA TYR A 32 7.61 -3.47 -2.77
C TYR A 32 6.28 -2.71 -2.81
N ILE A 33 5.82 -2.17 -1.67
CA ILE A 33 4.55 -1.42 -1.59
C ILE A 33 4.62 -0.15 -2.43
N GLN A 34 5.75 0.58 -2.36
CA GLN A 34 5.96 1.79 -3.15
C GLN A 34 5.94 1.52 -4.66
N GLU A 35 6.62 0.47 -5.12
CA GLU A 35 6.74 0.15 -6.55
C GLU A 35 5.53 -0.60 -7.13
N ASN A 36 4.60 -1.07 -6.29
CA ASN A 36 3.44 -1.84 -6.74
C ASN A 36 2.55 -1.11 -7.78
N PRO A 37 2.24 0.20 -7.64
CA PRO A 37 1.48 0.95 -8.65
C PRO A 37 2.18 1.01 -10.01
N VAL A 38 3.51 1.10 -10.04
CA VAL A 38 4.31 1.06 -11.27
C VAL A 38 4.23 -0.31 -11.92
N ARG A 39 4.41 -1.38 -11.11
CA ARG A 39 4.30 -2.77 -11.57
C ARG A 39 2.90 -3.12 -12.09
N ALA A 40 1.87 -2.53 -11.52
CA ALA A 40 0.49 -2.66 -11.98
C ALA A 40 0.18 -1.80 -13.22
N GLY A 41 1.09 -0.93 -13.65
CA GLY A 41 0.94 -0.06 -14.81
C GLY A 41 0.04 1.16 -14.58
N PHE A 42 -0.20 1.54 -13.32
CA PHE A 42 -1.05 2.69 -13.00
C PHE A 42 -0.33 4.04 -13.13
N VAL A 43 0.97 4.07 -12.88
CA VAL A 43 1.83 5.25 -12.95
C VAL A 43 3.21 4.89 -13.51
N GLN A 44 3.95 5.86 -14.03
CA GLN A 44 5.32 5.65 -14.53
C GLN A 44 6.34 5.72 -13.41
N GLU A 45 6.16 6.62 -12.44
CA GLU A 45 6.95 6.70 -11.22
C GLU A 45 6.06 6.49 -10.00
N TRP A 46 6.57 5.79 -8.97
CA TRP A 46 5.78 5.52 -7.76
C TRP A 46 5.33 6.80 -7.03
N LYS A 47 6.08 7.89 -7.18
CA LYS A 47 5.79 9.21 -6.60
C LYS A 47 4.53 9.84 -7.18
N ASP A 48 4.11 9.43 -8.38
CA ASP A 48 2.89 9.94 -9.02
C ASP A 48 1.63 9.27 -8.45
N TRP A 49 1.77 8.22 -7.64
CA TRP A 49 0.63 7.52 -7.06
C TRP A 49 -0.08 8.41 -6.02
N PRO A 50 -1.37 8.76 -6.21
CA PRO A 50 -2.07 9.70 -5.34
C PRO A 50 -2.52 9.09 -4.01
N TYR A 51 -2.51 7.75 -3.92
CA TYR A 51 -2.92 7.01 -2.72
C TYR A 51 -1.72 6.40 -1.98
N ARG A 52 -0.52 6.96 -2.17
CA ARG A 52 0.68 6.54 -1.45
C ARG A 52 0.65 7.04 0.00
N PHE A 53 1.36 6.34 0.88
CA PHE A 53 1.64 6.83 2.23
C PHE A 53 2.90 7.69 2.22
N GLU A 54 2.86 8.85 2.86
CA GLU A 54 4.02 9.71 3.10
C GLU A 54 4.16 9.94 4.60
N PHE A 55 5.38 9.87 5.12
CA PHE A 55 5.65 10.38 6.45
C PHE A 55 5.63 11.91 6.36
N ASN A 56 4.71 12.56 7.05
CA ASN A 56 4.81 14.00 7.26
C ASN A 56 5.97 14.24 8.23
N ASP A 57 7.05 14.84 7.75
CA ASP A 57 8.21 15.23 8.57
C ASP A 57 7.93 16.43 9.49
N GLU A 58 6.66 16.78 9.76
CA GLU A 58 6.31 17.81 10.73
C GLU A 58 6.42 17.26 12.16
N GLN A 59 7.64 17.30 12.71
CA GLN A 59 7.94 17.43 14.15
C GLN A 59 9.10 18.38 14.38
#